data_AF-A0A258DRM0-F1
#
_entry.id   AF-A0A258DRM0-F1
#
_cell.length_a   1.000
_cell.length_b   1.000
_cell.length_c   1.000
_cell.angle_alpha   90.00
_cell.angle_beta   90.00
_cell.angle_gamma   90.00
#
_symmetry.space_group_name_H-M   'P 1'
#
loop_
_entity.id
_entity.type
_entity.pdbx_description
1 polymer ?
#
loop_
_entity_poly.entity_id
_entity_poly.type
_entity_poly.pdbx_seq_one_letter_code
_entity_poly.pdbx_strand_id
1 'polypeptide(L)'
;QMGERFSILTVGEAWPGMLRDHLRRLDLMGRCAGIGVVPGAALALAGDRAEGARAVLEAATRTLEAQAPDVLIVAGAALAGYGQALSGTLGRPVVDSLHAGFEQSLALGRLTRRPPRN
;
A
#
# COMPACT_ATOMS: atom_id res chain seq x y z
N GLN A 1 0.79 -11.87 -9.96
CA GLN A 1 2.05 -11.11 -9.79
C GLN A 1 1.95 -9.88 -10.69
N MET A 2 2.28 -8.68 -10.21
CA MET A 2 2.09 -7.40 -10.93
C MET A 2 3.42 -6.72 -11.32
N GLY A 3 4.56 -7.33 -10.99
CA GLY A 3 5.90 -6.80 -11.19
C GLY A 3 6.93 -7.60 -10.36
N GLU A 4 8.22 -7.36 -10.60
CA GLU A 4 9.30 -8.01 -9.87
C GLU A 4 9.53 -7.32 -8.51
N ARG A 5 9.66 -5.99 -8.53
CA ARG A 5 9.99 -5.16 -7.37
C ARG A 5 8.83 -4.25 -6.97
N PHE A 6 8.66 -4.05 -5.66
CA PHE A 6 7.64 -3.17 -5.11
C PHE A 6 8.22 -2.11 -4.18
N SER A 7 7.57 -0.96 -4.10
CA SER A 7 7.78 -0.01 -3.01
C SER A 7 6.54 0.06 -2.13
N ILE A 8 6.72 0.43 -0.86
CA ILE A 8 5.61 0.71 0.05
C ILE A 8 5.56 2.21 0.32
N LEU A 9 4.39 2.83 0.18
CA LEU A 9 4.10 4.17 0.68
C LEU A 9 3.29 4.04 1.97
N THR A 10 3.78 4.66 3.05
CA THR A 10 3.12 4.63 4.36
C THR A 10 3.03 6.03 4.99
N VAL A 11 2.47 6.16 6.18
CA VAL A 11 2.39 7.43 6.94
C VAL A 11 2.85 7.22 8.38
N GLY A 12 3.66 8.14 8.89
CA GLY A 12 4.25 8.07 10.23
C GLY A 12 5.70 7.58 10.22
N GLU A 13 6.57 8.30 10.93
CA GLU A 13 8.03 8.15 10.84
C GLU A 13 8.58 6.82 11.36
N ALA A 14 7.87 6.16 12.28
CA ALA A 14 8.30 4.88 12.84
C ALA A 14 8.08 3.68 11.89
N TRP A 15 7.13 3.79 10.95
CA TRP A 15 6.69 2.68 10.13
C TRP A 15 7.76 2.09 9.19
N PRO A 16 8.64 2.87 8.54
CA PRO A 16 9.67 2.31 7.67
C PRO A 16 10.59 1.29 8.35
N GLY A 17 10.93 1.49 9.62
CA GLY A 17 11.72 0.52 10.39
C GLY A 17 10.94 -0.78 10.59
N MET A 18 9.72 -0.65 11.12
CA MET A 18 8.84 -1.78 11.41
C MET A 18 8.48 -2.60 10.16
N LEU A 19 8.23 -1.93 9.04
CA LEU A 19 7.93 -2.57 7.76
C LEU A 19 9.13 -3.33 7.21
N ARG A 20 10.36 -2.79 7.30
CA ARG A 20 11.56 -3.53 6.91
C ARG A 20 11.73 -4.80 7.74
N ASP A 21 11.55 -4.72 9.05
CA ASP A 21 11.62 -5.91 9.92
C ASP A 21 10.53 -6.93 9.58
N HIS A 22 9.32 -6.47 9.29
CA HIS A 22 8.23 -7.35 8.86
C HIS A 22 8.54 -8.04 7.53
N LEU A 23 9.03 -7.31 6.52
CA LEU A 23 9.42 -7.86 5.23
C LEU A 23 10.59 -8.84 5.33
N ARG A 24 11.53 -8.64 6.27
CA ARG A 24 12.60 -9.61 6.54
C ARG A 24 12.04 -10.93 7.06
N ARG A 25 11.07 -10.88 7.97
CA ARG A 25 10.40 -12.08 8.50
C ARG A 25 9.61 -12.84 7.44
N LEU A 26 9.15 -12.15 6.40
CA LEU A 26 8.43 -12.74 5.27
C LEU A 26 9.36 -13.15 4.10
N ASP A 27 10.67 -12.93 4.22
CA ASP A 27 11.65 -13.12 3.15
C ASP A 27 11.32 -12.34 1.86
N LEU A 28 10.73 -11.16 2.00
CA LEU A 28 10.31 -10.30 0.89
C LEU A 28 11.23 -9.09 0.68
N MET A 29 12.25 -8.91 1.53
CA MET A 29 13.17 -7.77 1.41
C MET A 29 13.89 -7.71 0.07
N GLY A 30 14.25 -8.86 -0.52
CA GLY A 30 14.92 -8.89 -1.83
C GLY A 30 14.10 -8.27 -2.97
N ARG A 31 12.78 -8.18 -2.79
CA ARG A 31 11.85 -7.58 -3.76
C ARG A 31 11.43 -6.15 -3.41
N CYS A 32 11.78 -5.67 -2.21
CA CYS A 32 11.42 -4.33 -1.76
C CYS A 32 12.40 -3.29 -2.32
N ALA A 33 11.93 -2.45 -3.23
CA ALA A 33 12.71 -1.35 -3.78
C ALA A 33 12.90 -0.19 -2.80
N GLY A 34 11.96 0.00 -1.88
CA GLY A 34 12.08 0.94 -0.79
C GLY A 34 10.75 1.22 -0.09
N ILE A 35 10.81 2.12 0.89
CA ILE A 35 9.65 2.55 1.67
C ILE A 35 9.63 4.08 1.68
N GLY A 36 8.61 4.65 1.07
CA GLY A 36 8.30 6.07 1.10
C GLY A 36 7.35 6.42 2.24
N VAL A 37 7.37 7.68 2.66
CA VAL A 37 6.53 8.19 3.75
C VAL A 37 5.78 9.43 3.27
N VAL A 38 4.46 9.44 3.46
CA VAL A 38 3.64 10.63 3.36
C VAL A 38 3.96 11.51 4.58
N PRO A 39 4.40 12.76 4.38
CA PRO A 39 4.75 13.65 5.48
C PRO A 39 3.52 13.99 6.33
N GLY A 40 3.73 14.22 7.62
CA GLY A 40 2.69 14.63 8.56
C GLY A 40 2.05 13.50 9.36
N ALA A 41 1.04 13.86 10.16
CA ALA A 41 0.34 12.93 11.03
C ALA A 41 -0.75 12.16 10.27
N ALA A 42 -0.90 10.88 10.57
CA ALA A 42 -1.93 10.02 9.98
C ALA A 42 -3.36 10.62 10.12
N LEU A 43 -3.64 11.29 11.23
CA LEU A 43 -4.94 11.92 11.49
C LEU A 43 -5.24 13.10 10.56
N ALA A 44 -4.21 13.82 10.09
CA ALA A 44 -4.37 14.94 9.16
C ALA A 44 -4.93 14.46 7.80
N LEU A 45 -4.57 13.25 7.38
CA LEU A 45 -5.09 12.65 6.14
C LEU A 45 -6.57 12.27 6.24
N ALA A 46 -7.12 12.14 7.45
CA ALA A 46 -8.54 11.83 7.64
C ALA A 46 -9.43 13.09 7.68
N GLY A 47 -8.84 14.27 7.87
CA GLY A 47 -9.58 15.54 8.02
C GLY A 47 -10.07 16.10 6.69
N ASP A 48 -9.16 16.56 5.84
CA ASP A 48 -9.48 17.05 4.49
C ASP A 48 -9.03 16.03 3.44
N ARG A 49 -10.02 15.45 2.75
CA ARG A 49 -9.76 14.39 1.76
C ARG A 49 -9.00 14.89 0.53
N ALA A 50 -9.27 16.12 0.09
CA ALA A 50 -8.64 16.70 -1.10
C ALA A 50 -7.18 17.07 -0.81
N GLU A 51 -6.92 17.68 0.34
CA GLU A 51 -5.55 17.97 0.77
C GLU A 51 -4.76 16.68 1.00
N GLY A 52 -5.36 15.69 1.68
CA GLY A 52 -4.75 14.39 1.86
C GLY A 52 -4.44 13.70 0.53
N ALA A 53 -5.34 13.77 -0.46
CA ALA A 53 -5.09 13.18 -1.78
C ALA A 53 -3.88 13.83 -2.47
N ARG A 54 -3.74 15.15 -2.38
CA ARG A 54 -2.59 15.89 -2.91
C ARG A 54 -1.29 15.47 -2.21
N ALA A 55 -1.29 15.40 -0.88
CA ALA A 55 -0.12 14.98 -0.10
C ALA A 55 0.31 13.53 -0.41
N VAL A 56 -0.66 12.62 -0.53
CA VAL A 56 -0.38 11.22 -0.86
C VAL A 56 0.15 11.11 -2.29
N LEU A 57 -0.44 11.81 -3.26
CA LEU A 57 0.03 11.84 -4.65
C LEU A 57 1.48 12.34 -4.74
N GLU A 58 1.78 13.45 -4.08
CA GLU A 58 3.12 14.05 -4.08
C GLU A 58 4.16 13.09 -3.49
N ALA A 59 3.83 12.43 -2.36
CA ALA A 59 4.71 11.45 -1.75
C ALA A 59 4.85 10.17 -2.60
N ALA A 60 3.77 9.73 -3.25
CA ALA A 60 3.79 8.60 -4.17
C ALA A 60 4.72 8.86 -5.36
N THR A 61 4.59 10.04 -6.00
CA THR A 61 5.45 10.45 -7.12
C THR A 61 6.91 10.46 -6.72
N ARG A 62 7.28 11.11 -5.62
CA ARG A 62 8.67 11.10 -5.11
C ARG A 62 9.19 9.69 -4.84
N THR A 63 8.33 8.83 -4.29
CA THR A 63 8.69 7.43 -4.00
C THR A 63 8.98 6.66 -5.29
N LEU A 64 8.13 6.83 -6.30
CA LEU A 64 8.30 6.20 -7.61
C LEU A 64 9.57 6.68 -8.32
N GLU A 65 9.83 7.98 -8.31
CA GLU A 65 11.03 8.58 -8.91
C GLU A 65 12.31 8.09 -8.23
N ALA A 66 12.35 8.05 -6.90
CA ALA A 66 13.54 7.69 -6.16
C ALA A 66 13.84 6.18 -6.15
N GLN A 67 12.81 5.33 -6.25
CA GLN A 67 12.95 3.89 -6.01
C GLN A 67 12.69 3.04 -7.26
N ALA A 68 12.08 3.63 -8.29
CA ALA A 68 11.74 3.00 -9.57
C ALA A 68 11.13 1.59 -9.44
N PRO A 69 10.09 1.38 -8.61
CA PRO A 69 9.47 0.08 -8.48
C PRO A 69 8.61 -0.27 -9.70
N ASP A 70 8.29 -1.56 -9.86
CA ASP A 70 7.26 -1.99 -10.80
C ASP A 70 5.85 -1.71 -10.26
N VAL A 71 5.69 -1.79 -8.93
CA VAL A 71 4.40 -1.64 -8.25
C VAL A 71 4.55 -0.78 -6.99
N LEU A 72 3.58 0.11 -6.75
CA LEU A 72 3.47 0.84 -5.49
C LEU A 72 2.39 0.23 -4.61
N ILE A 73 2.73 -0.12 -3.38
CA ILE A 73 1.78 -0.54 -2.34
C ILE A 73 1.50 0.64 -1.42
N VAL A 74 0.27 1.12 -1.38
CA VAL A 74 -0.18 2.15 -0.44
C VAL A 74 -0.68 1.45 0.82
N ALA A 75 0.03 1.63 1.93
CA ALA A 75 -0.13 0.82 3.14
C ALA A 75 -0.33 1.65 4.42
N GLY A 76 -1.42 1.37 5.12
CA GLY A 76 -1.78 1.97 6.41
C GLY A 76 -3.25 2.35 6.46
N ALA A 77 -3.89 2.23 7.62
CA ALA A 77 -5.32 2.49 7.77
C ALA A 77 -5.71 3.93 7.36
N ALA A 78 -4.89 4.92 7.72
CA ALA A 78 -5.10 6.31 7.33
C ALA A 78 -4.93 6.57 5.81
N LEU A 79 -4.32 5.62 5.09
CA LEU A 79 -4.14 5.71 3.64
C LEU A 79 -5.21 4.96 2.84
N ALA A 80 -6.15 4.32 3.52
CA ALA A 80 -7.20 3.54 2.88
C ALA A 80 -8.00 4.36 1.85
N GLY A 81 -8.22 3.76 0.69
CA GLY A 81 -8.96 4.33 -0.43
C GLY A 81 -8.18 5.37 -1.23
N TYR A 82 -6.99 5.81 -0.80
CA TYR A 82 -6.17 6.71 -1.63
C TYR A 82 -5.53 5.96 -2.80
N GLY A 83 -5.19 4.67 -2.64
CA GLY A 83 -4.57 3.88 -3.71
C GLY A 83 -5.43 3.83 -4.98
N GLN A 84 -6.75 3.74 -4.82
CA GLN A 84 -7.68 3.74 -5.95
C GLN A 84 -7.70 5.10 -6.68
N ALA A 85 -7.62 6.21 -5.96
CA ALA A 85 -7.59 7.55 -6.56
C ALA A 85 -6.26 7.83 -7.31
N LEU A 86 -5.16 7.20 -6.88
CA LEU A 86 -3.87 7.30 -7.55
C LEU A 86 -3.78 6.42 -8.80
N SER A 87 -4.53 5.32 -8.81
CA SER A 87 -4.59 4.38 -9.94
C SER A 87 -5.13 5.10 -11.18
N GLY A 88 -4.31 5.20 -12.23
CA GLY A 88 -4.59 5.95 -13.45
C GLY A 88 -3.77 7.24 -13.60
N THR A 89 -3.26 7.80 -12.50
CA THR A 89 -2.43 9.03 -12.53
C THR A 89 -0.94 8.70 -12.60
N LEU A 90 -0.49 7.69 -11.85
CA LEU A 90 0.94 7.43 -11.62
C LEU A 90 1.65 6.61 -12.71
N GLY A 91 0.93 6.14 -13.74
CA GLY A 91 1.50 5.33 -14.84
C GLY A 91 2.10 3.97 -14.40
N ARG A 92 1.98 3.61 -13.13
CA ARG A 92 2.45 2.35 -12.51
C ARG A 92 1.28 1.70 -11.77
N PRO A 93 1.22 0.36 -11.69
CA PRO A 93 0.24 -0.32 -10.86
C PRO A 93 0.32 0.12 -9.40
N VAL A 94 -0.84 0.40 -8.81
CA VAL A 94 -0.99 0.78 -7.40
C VAL A 94 -1.86 -0.27 -6.70
N VAL A 95 -1.41 -0.74 -5.54
CA VAL A 95 -2.14 -1.65 -4.67
C VAL A 95 -2.51 -0.91 -3.39
N ASP A 96 -3.81 -0.79 -3.12
CA ASP A 96 -4.30 -0.41 -1.79
C ASP A 96 -4.26 -1.64 -0.88
N SER A 97 -3.43 -1.60 0.18
CA SER A 97 -3.20 -2.78 1.01
C SER A 97 -4.45 -3.22 1.78
N LEU A 98 -5.32 -2.28 2.17
CA LEU A 98 -6.54 -2.60 2.90
C LEU A 98 -7.52 -3.31 1.98
N HIS A 99 -7.74 -2.76 0.78
CA HIS A 99 -8.61 -3.39 -0.21
C HIS A 99 -8.10 -4.77 -0.62
N ALA A 100 -6.80 -4.90 -0.93
CA ALA A 100 -6.21 -6.18 -1.31
C ALA A 100 -6.31 -7.23 -0.19
N GLY A 101 -6.04 -6.85 1.06
CA GLY A 101 -6.17 -7.74 2.21
C GLY A 101 -7.63 -8.17 2.46
N PHE A 102 -8.59 -7.27 2.25
CA PHE A 102 -10.01 -7.57 2.36
C PHE A 102 -10.45 -8.58 1.29
N GLU A 103 -10.11 -8.35 0.03
CA GLU A 103 -10.44 -9.27 -1.07
C GLU A 103 -9.78 -10.64 -0.88
N GLN A 104 -8.52 -10.68 -0.42
CA GLN A 104 -7.86 -11.94 -0.09
C GLN A 104 -8.59 -12.71 1.02
N SER A 105 -9.04 -12.01 2.05
CA SER A 105 -9.79 -12.61 3.17
C SER A 105 -11.14 -13.17 2.70
N LEU A 106 -11.86 -12.44 1.84
CA LEU A 106 -13.11 -12.91 1.24
C LEU A 106 -12.89 -14.14 0.35
N ALA A 107 -11.84 -14.13 -0.47
CA ALA A 107 -11.50 -15.26 -1.32
C ALA A 107 -11.22 -16.52 -0.48
N LEU A 108 -10.41 -16.40 0.57
CA LEU A 108 -10.14 -17.50 1.49
C LEU A 108 -11.42 -18.00 2.18
N GLY A 109 -12.28 -17.09 2.65
CA GLY A 109 -13.55 -17.43 3.27
C GLY A 109 -14.51 -18.19 2.33
N ARG A 110 -14.44 -17.94 1.02
CA ARG A 110 -15.21 -18.69 0.01
C ARG A 110 -14.66 -20.10 -0.19
N LEU A 111 -13.34 -20.28 -0.13
CA LEU A 111 -12.70 -21.60 -0.25
C LEU A 111 -12.99 -22.51 0.95
N THR A 112 -13.15 -21.94 2.15
CA THR A 112 -13.42 -22.70 3.38
C THR A 112 -14.90 -23.03 3.60
N ARG A 113 -15.82 -22.45 2.82
CA ARG A 113 -17.25 -22.78 2.89
C ARG A 113 -17.49 -24.15 2.25
N ARG A 114 -17.62 -25.18 3.09
CA ARG A 114 -18.15 -26.49 2.66
C ARG A 114 -19.57 -26.29 2.14
N PRO A 115 -19.95 -26.80 0.96
CA PRO A 115 -21.33 -26.74 0.50
C PRO A 115 -22.25 -27.45 1.50
N PRO A 116 -23.52 -26.99 1.68
CA PRO A 116 -24.47 -27.69 2.53
C PRO A 116 -24.59 -29.14 2.04
N ARG A 117 -24.58 -30.10 2.99
CA ARG A 117 -24.88 -31.49 2.67
C ARG A 117 -26.39 -31.56 2.39
N ASN A 118 -26.76 -31.95 1.16
CA ASN A 118 -28.11 -32.39 0.84
C ASN A 118 -28.47 -33.65 1.65
#